data_AF-A0A2A2R692-F1
#
_entry.id   AF-A0A2A2R692-F1
#
_cell.length_a   1.000
_cell.length_b   1.000
_cell.length_c   1.000
_cell.angle_alpha   90.00
_cell.angle_beta   90.00
_cell.angle_gamma   90.00
#
_symmetry.space_group_name_H-M   'P 1'
#
loop_
_entity.id
_entity.type
_entity.pdbx_description
1 polymer ?
#
loop_
_entity_poly.entity_id
_entity_poly.type
_entity_poly.pdbx_seq_one_letter_code
_entity_poly.pdbx_strand_id
1 'polypeptide(L)'
;MKWVRSLHLYLGCVFAPLLILYAVSGVWQVYRLNDAAKDGSYTPPAWLKTMSSVHLHQSLAKGTSATISKAIGAALGVALAVTAALGVVMAYKYQRRPGIVTLCLLAGVLVPGLLLVLRV
;
A
#
# COMPACT_ATOMS: atom_id res chain seq x y z
N MET A 1 24.75 7.31 8.61
CA MET A 1 23.57 8.20 8.45
C MET A 1 23.30 8.62 7.01
N LYS A 2 24.31 9.00 6.21
CA LYS A 2 24.12 9.29 4.77
C LYS A 2 23.58 8.08 3.99
N TRP A 3 24.11 6.88 4.25
CA TRP A 3 23.68 5.64 3.59
C TRP A 3 22.21 5.26 3.84
N VAL A 4 21.74 5.30 5.09
CA VAL A 4 20.32 5.05 5.45
C VAL A 4 19.39 6.01 4.70
N ARG A 5 19.77 7.30 4.64
CA ARG A 5 19.02 8.33 3.91
C ARG A 5 18.99 8.05 2.41
N SER A 6 20.14 7.70 1.83
CA SER A 6 20.24 7.37 0.41
C SER A 6 19.44 6.12 0.06
N LEU A 7 19.48 5.07 0.88
CA LEU A 7 18.67 3.87 0.66
C LEU A 7 17.17 4.17 0.68
N HIS A 8 16.69 4.89 1.70
CA HIS A 8 15.28 5.29 1.76
C HIS A 8 14.86 6.13 0.55
N LEU A 9 15.72 7.06 0.12
CA LEU A 9 15.47 7.88 -1.07
C LEU A 9 15.36 7.02 -2.33
N TYR A 10 16.35 6.18 -2.61
CA TYR A 10 16.37 5.39 -3.85
C TYR A 10 15.26 4.33 -3.87
N LEU A 11 15.07 3.59 -2.77
CA LEU A 11 13.96 2.63 -2.67
C LEU A 11 12.62 3.36 -2.79
N GLY A 12 12.44 4.49 -2.11
CA GLY A 12 11.24 5.30 -2.22
C GLY A 12 10.94 5.73 -3.65
N CYS A 13 11.92 6.28 -4.37
CA CYS A 13 11.74 6.75 -5.75
C CYS A 13 11.45 5.62 -6.74
N VAL A 14 12.17 4.50 -6.66
CA VAL A 14 12.02 3.37 -7.59
C VAL A 14 10.63 2.76 -7.46
N PHE A 15 10.14 2.60 -6.23
CA PHE A 15 8.88 1.92 -5.96
C PHE A 15 7.66 2.85 -5.88
N ALA A 16 7.86 4.17 -5.73
CA ALA A 16 6.77 5.15 -5.60
C ALA A 16 5.65 5.02 -6.65
N PRO A 17 5.93 4.87 -7.97
CA PRO A 17 4.86 4.75 -8.97
C PRO A 17 3.96 3.54 -8.72
N LEU A 18 4.55 2.39 -8.37
CA LEU A 18 3.80 1.18 -8.05
C LEU A 18 3.06 1.29 -6.71
N LEU A 19 3.66 1.92 -5.71
CA LEU A 19 3.00 2.18 -4.43
C LEU A 19 1.77 3.07 -4.59
N ILE A 20 1.85 4.12 -5.41
CA ILE A 20 0.71 4.99 -5.73
C ILE A 20 -0.37 4.17 -6.43
N LEU A 21 0.00 3.36 -7.42
CA LEU A 21 -0.94 2.49 -8.12
C LEU A 21 -1.71 1.58 -7.15
N TYR A 22 -0.99 0.93 -6.23
CA TYR A 22 -1.58 -0.03 -5.27
C TYR A 22 -2.40 0.69 -4.21
N ALA A 23 -1.92 1.82 -3.67
CA ALA A 23 -2.65 2.60 -2.69
C ALA A 23 -3.97 3.13 -3.27
N VAL A 24 -3.93 3.75 -4.45
CA VAL A 24 -5.12 4.29 -5.12
C VAL A 24 -6.09 3.17 -5.48
N SER A 25 -5.59 2.05 -6.01
CA SER A 25 -6.46 0.92 -6.34
C SER A 25 -7.04 0.19 -5.14
N GLY A 26 -6.37 0.22 -3.99
CA GLY A 26 -6.92 -0.29 -2.74
C GLY A 26 -8.17 0.47 -2.29
N VAL A 27 -8.25 1.79 -2.52
CA VAL A 27 -9.39 2.62 -2.09
C VAL A 27 -10.70 2.12 -2.69
N TRP A 28 -10.77 1.97 -4.01
CA TRP A 28 -12.00 1.51 -4.65
C TRP A 28 -12.29 0.02 -4.43
N GLN A 29 -11.27 -0.78 -4.05
CA GLN A 29 -11.45 -2.18 -3.66
C GLN A 29 -12.12 -2.33 -2.29
N VAL A 30 -11.84 -1.44 -1.34
CA VAL A 30 -12.52 -1.42 -0.02
C VAL A 30 -14.03 -1.19 -0.20
N TYR A 31 -14.42 -0.33 -1.14
CA TYR A 31 -15.83 -0.07 -1.46
C TYR A 31 -16.42 -1.02 -2.52
N ARG A 32 -15.65 -2.02 -2.96
CA ARG A 32 -16.05 -3.01 -3.99
C ARG A 32 -16.54 -2.40 -5.30
N LEU A 33 -16.04 -1.22 -5.67
CA LEU A 33 -16.40 -0.57 -6.94
C LEU A 33 -15.84 -1.34 -8.14
N ASN A 34 -14.90 -2.27 -7.92
CA ASN A 34 -14.32 -3.13 -8.94
C ASN A 34 -15.14 -4.40 -9.25
N ASP A 35 -16.14 -4.71 -8.44
CA ASP A 35 -17.00 -5.88 -8.61
C ASP A 35 -18.36 -5.47 -9.18
N ALA A 36 -18.96 -6.32 -10.01
CA ALA A 36 -20.36 -6.16 -10.35
C ALA A 36 -21.23 -6.44 -9.13
N ALA A 37 -22.27 -5.63 -8.92
CA ALA A 37 -23.24 -5.90 -7.87
C ALA A 37 -24.01 -7.17 -8.20
N LYS A 38 -24.27 -8.00 -7.19
CA LYS A 38 -24.91 -9.32 -7.36
C LYS A 38 -26.36 -9.21 -7.84
N ASP A 39 -26.99 -8.07 -7.58
CA ASP A 39 -28.36 -7.71 -7.97
C ASP A 39 -28.44 -7.05 -9.36
N GLY A 40 -27.31 -6.88 -10.05
CA GLY A 40 -27.24 -6.25 -11.37
C GLY A 40 -27.35 -4.73 -11.36
N SER A 41 -27.46 -4.08 -10.19
CA SER A 41 -27.58 -2.62 -10.08
C SER A 41 -26.34 -1.85 -10.54
N TYR A 42 -25.18 -2.52 -10.56
CA TYR A 42 -23.91 -1.90 -10.89
C TYR A 42 -23.01 -2.84 -11.68
N THR A 43 -22.45 -2.30 -12.77
CA THR A 43 -21.42 -2.96 -13.58
C THR A 43 -20.18 -2.07 -13.66
N PRO A 44 -19.01 -2.53 -13.19
CA PRO A 44 -17.80 -1.71 -13.18
C PRO A 44 -17.30 -1.46 -14.61
N PRO A 45 -16.77 -0.26 -14.91
CA PRO A 45 -16.17 0.01 -16.19
C PRO A 45 -14.90 -0.82 -16.39
N ALA A 46 -14.57 -1.13 -17.65
CA ALA A 46 -13.49 -2.05 -18.00
C ALA A 46 -12.13 -1.65 -17.43
N TRP A 47 -11.79 -0.35 -17.47
CA TRP A 47 -10.53 0.15 -16.93
C TRP A 47 -10.40 -0.10 -15.41
N LEU A 48 -11.49 0.04 -14.66
CA LEU A 48 -11.50 -0.15 -13.20
C LEU A 48 -11.32 -1.63 -12.86
N LYS A 49 -11.92 -2.52 -13.65
CA LYS A 49 -11.73 -3.98 -13.53
C LYS A 49 -10.29 -4.39 -13.85
N THR A 50 -9.70 -3.83 -14.91
CA THR A 50 -8.30 -4.09 -15.28
C THR A 50 -7.32 -3.59 -14.22
N MET A 51 -7.50 -2.36 -13.75
CA MET A 51 -6.70 -1.77 -12.67
C MET A 51 -6.77 -2.59 -11.39
N SER A 52 -7.96 -3.09 -11.06
CA SER A 52 -8.16 -3.92 -9.89
C SER A 52 -7.59 -5.32 -10.08
N SER A 53 -7.59 -5.87 -11.29
CA SER A 53 -6.95 -7.15 -11.62
C SER A 53 -5.45 -7.12 -11.38
N VAL A 54 -4.78 -6.00 -11.71
CA VAL A 54 -3.35 -5.83 -11.43
C VAL A 54 -3.07 -5.89 -9.93
N HIS A 55 -3.86 -5.20 -9.10
CA HIS A 55 -3.70 -5.22 -7.64
C HIS A 55 -4.08 -6.58 -7.02
N LEU A 56 -5.27 -7.11 -7.32
CA LEU A 56 -5.81 -8.34 -6.69
C LEU A 56 -5.13 -9.61 -7.19
N HIS A 57 -4.97 -9.74 -8.51
CA HIS A 57 -4.57 -11.00 -9.14
C HIS A 57 -3.13 -10.98 -9.64
N GLN A 58 -2.47 -9.82 -9.62
CA GLN A 58 -1.15 -9.63 -10.23
C GLN A 58 -1.17 -10.09 -11.71
N SER A 59 -2.28 -9.86 -12.41
CA SER A 59 -2.46 -10.25 -13.81
C SER A 59 -3.27 -9.22 -14.57
N LEU A 60 -2.95 -9.04 -15.85
CA LEU A 60 -3.68 -8.14 -16.76
C LEU A 60 -4.89 -8.82 -17.42
N ALA A 61 -4.87 -10.16 -17.55
CA ALA A 61 -5.94 -10.93 -18.16
C ALA A 61 -6.11 -12.30 -17.47
N LYS A 62 -7.34 -12.83 -17.53
CA LYS A 62 -7.64 -14.18 -17.03
C LYS A 62 -6.90 -15.20 -17.88
N GLY A 63 -6.06 -16.03 -17.25
CA GLY A 63 -5.28 -17.08 -17.95
C GLY A 63 -3.84 -16.71 -18.28
N THR A 64 -3.39 -15.49 -18.02
CA THR A 64 -1.97 -15.13 -18.16
C THR A 64 -1.17 -15.63 -16.95
N SER A 65 0.04 -16.15 -17.19
CA SER A 65 0.95 -16.54 -16.11
C SER A 65 1.32 -15.32 -15.26
N ALA A 66 0.95 -15.36 -13.98
CA ALA A 66 1.18 -14.26 -13.03
C ALA A 66 2.53 -14.37 -12.30
N THR A 67 3.42 -15.30 -12.66
CA THR A 67 4.64 -15.59 -11.88
C THR A 67 5.54 -14.36 -11.74
N ILE A 68 5.82 -13.67 -12.85
CA ILE A 68 6.68 -12.47 -12.85
C ILE A 68 6.01 -11.35 -12.06
N SER A 69 4.74 -11.07 -12.35
CA SER A 69 3.98 -10.02 -11.67
C SER A 69 3.85 -10.25 -10.16
N LYS A 70 3.64 -11.51 -9.74
CA LYS A 70 3.64 -11.91 -8.32
C LYS A 70 5.01 -11.70 -7.68
N ALA A 71 6.10 -12.04 -8.38
CA ALA A 71 7.45 -11.77 -7.90
C ALA A 71 7.72 -10.27 -7.77
N ILE A 72 7.28 -9.46 -8.75
CA ILE A 72 7.35 -7.99 -8.68
C ILE A 72 6.53 -7.47 -7.50
N GLY A 73 5.30 -7.94 -7.30
CA GLY A 73 4.45 -7.57 -6.17
C GLY A 73 5.06 -7.95 -4.82
N ALA A 74 5.68 -9.14 -4.72
CA ALA A 74 6.41 -9.56 -3.52
C ALA A 74 7.63 -8.66 -3.26
N ALA A 75 8.42 -8.37 -4.29
CA ALA A 75 9.56 -7.45 -4.20
C ALA A 75 9.11 -6.04 -3.79
N LEU A 76 7.99 -5.55 -4.31
CA LEU A 76 7.38 -4.27 -3.93
C LEU A 76 6.96 -4.27 -2.45
N GLY A 77 6.32 -5.34 -1.98
CA GLY A 77 5.93 -5.48 -0.57
C GLY A 77 7.14 -5.48 0.38
N VAL A 78 8.20 -6.20 0.01
CA VAL A 78 9.47 -6.18 0.76
C VAL A 78 10.10 -4.80 0.74
N ALA A 79 10.19 -4.16 -0.42
CA ALA A 79 10.75 -2.83 -0.55
C ALA A 79 9.96 -1.77 0.24
N LEU A 80 8.63 -1.88 0.25
CA LEU A 80 7.76 -1.04 1.07
C LEU A 80 8.05 -1.22 2.57
N ALA A 81 8.13 -2.46 3.03
CA ALA A 81 8.43 -2.75 4.44
C ALA A 81 9.82 -2.20 4.84
N VAL A 82 10.83 -2.42 4.01
CA VAL A 82 12.20 -1.92 4.24
C VAL A 82 12.21 -0.39 4.25
N THR A 83 11.62 0.27 3.26
CA THR A 83 11.65 1.74 3.19
C THR A 83 10.86 2.39 4.32
N ALA A 84 9.74 1.79 4.76
CA ALA A 84 8.98 2.24 5.93
C ALA A 84 9.81 2.11 7.22
N ALA A 85 10.49 0.97 7.43
CA ALA A 85 11.38 0.77 8.57
C ALA A 85 12.53 1.79 8.58
N LEU A 86 13.16 2.04 7.43
CA LEU A 86 14.18 3.08 7.29
C LEU A 86 13.63 4.47 7.64
N GLY A 87 12.41 4.78 7.21
CA GLY A 87 11.69 6.02 7.55
C GLY A 87 11.52 6.18 9.06
N VAL A 88 11.07 5.12 9.76
CA VAL A 88 10.93 5.10 11.23
C VAL A 88 12.27 5.29 11.93
N VAL A 89 13.31 4.58 11.49
CA VAL A 89 14.67 4.72 12.05
C VAL A 89 15.17 6.15 11.88
N MET A 90 14.97 6.76 10.71
CA MET A 90 15.35 8.15 10.47
C MET A 90 14.52 9.12 11.32
N ALA A 91 13.22 8.88 11.49
CA ALA A 91 12.36 9.72 12.32
C ALA A 91 12.88 9.78 13.76
N TYR A 92 13.19 8.64 14.37
CA TYR A 92 13.76 8.62 15.73
C TYR A 92 15.15 9.27 15.84
N LYS A 93 15.98 9.15 14.80
CA LYS A 93 17.35 9.68 14.83
C LYS A 93 17.45 11.17 14.54
N TYR A 94 16.57 11.73 13.71
CA TYR A 94 16.64 13.15 13.31
C TYR A 94 15.61 14.04 13.99
N GLN A 95 14.57 13.48 14.60
CA GLN A 95 13.57 14.27 15.31
C GLN A 95 14.13 14.77 16.64
N ARG A 96 13.95 16.07 16.92
CA ARG A 96 14.41 16.69 18.18
C ARG A 96 13.69 16.14 19.42
N ARG A 97 12.46 15.66 19.24
CA ARG A 97 11.58 15.12 20.29
C ARG A 97 11.10 13.71 19.91
N PRO A 98 11.84 12.64 20.23
CA PRO A 98 11.49 11.28 19.82
C PRO A 98 10.14 10.80 20.37
N GLY A 99 9.67 11.35 21.49
CA GLY A 99 8.33 11.06 22.01
C GLY A 99 7.20 11.40 21.04
N ILE A 100 7.36 12.42 20.18
CA ILE A 100 6.38 12.73 19.12
C ILE A 100 6.34 11.60 18.09
N VAL A 101 7.48 11.01 17.75
CA VAL A 101 7.56 9.87 16.82
C VAL A 101 6.78 8.69 17.38
N THR A 102 7.01 8.35 18.66
CA THR A 102 6.28 7.27 19.34
C THR A 102 4.79 7.55 19.40
N LEU A 103 4.39 8.77 19.77
CA LEU A 103 2.99 9.18 19.80
C LEU A 103 2.31 9.01 18.43
N CYS A 104 2.95 9.47 17.35
CA CYS A 104 2.41 9.31 16.00
C CYS A 104 2.28 7.85 15.58
N LEU A 105 3.28 7.00 15.88
CA LEU A 105 3.23 5.57 15.58
C LEU A 105 2.12 4.85 16.35
N LEU A 106 1.98 5.14 17.65
CA LEU A 106 0.91 4.60 18.47
C LEU A 106 -0.46 5.07 17.98
N ALA A 107 -0.62 6.36 17.68
CA ALA A 107 -1.88 6.90 17.15
C ALA A 107 -2.29 6.20 15.84
N GLY A 108 -1.33 5.92 14.95
CA GLY A 108 -1.59 5.21 13.69
C GLY A 108 -2.16 3.80 13.85
N VAL A 109 -1.89 3.13 14.98
CA VAL A 109 -2.43 1.78 15.29
C VAL A 109 -3.68 1.86 16.14
N LEU A 110 -3.66 2.69 17.18
CA LEU A 110 -4.73 2.75 18.19
C LEU A 110 -6.00 3.42 17.65
N VAL A 111 -5.88 4.46 16.82
CA VAL A 111 -7.07 5.17 16.30
C VAL A 111 -7.92 4.25 15.41
N PRO A 112 -7.38 3.59 14.37
CA PRO A 112 -8.18 2.64 13.58
C PRO A 112 -8.69 1.46 14.42
N GLY A 113 -7.86 0.92 15.33
CA GLY A 113 -8.25 -0.18 16.20
C GLY A 113 -9.43 0.17 17.12
N LEU A 114 -9.42 1.37 17.69
CA LEU A 114 -10.51 1.86 18.53
C LEU A 114 -11.79 2.06 17.71
N LEU A 115 -11.70 2.64 16.51
CA LEU A 115 -12.88 2.79 15.63
C LEU A 115 -13.53 1.43 15.32
N LEU A 116 -12.73 0.42 15.00
CA LEU A 116 -13.21 -0.94 14.75
C LEU A 116 -13.90 -1.57 15.97
N VAL A 117 -13.36 -1.35 17.19
CA VAL A 117 -13.96 -1.85 18.44
C VAL A 117 -15.26 -1.12 18.78
N LEU A 118 -15.30 0.19 18.55
CA LEU A 118 -16.48 1.04 18.81
C LEU A 118 -17.58 0.84 17.75
N ARG A 119 -17.30 0.11 16.66
CA ARG A 119 -18.23 -0.12 15.54
C ARG A 119 -18.74 1.18 14.89
N VAL A 120 -17.88 2.20 14.83
CA VAL A 120 -18.10 3.43 14.07
C VAL A 120 -17.51 3.25 12.68
#